data_AF-A0A964IMQ1-F1
#
_entry.id   AF-A0A964IMQ1-F1
#
_cell.length_a   1.000
_cell.length_b   1.000
_cell.length_c   1.000
_cell.angle_alpha   90.00
_cell.angle_beta   90.00
_cell.angle_gamma   90.00
#
_symmetry.space_group_name_H-M   'P 1'
#
loop_
_entity.id
_entity.type
_entity.pdbx_description
1 polymer ?
#
loop_
_entity_poly.entity_id
_entity_poly.type
_entity_poly.pdbx_seq_one_letter_code
_entity_poly.pdbx_strand_id
1 'polypeptide(L)'
;MRSPASYHLNRSSLATDTIAQAVLAREDVARFLEGTHGLTSDDARTRVMGYLEELQTTQRYELYRALEYPLYPILRKIDRVIEQQHYAVEATTKGRVAYASNHRSHIDYLVEPLALDDAGIRPPIIAAGINLFGGPLGLIHKHVTGALPIRRNMKDPAYLITLKAYVSELLHQHDLFFYPEGGRSYSGELKPMKTGLFSACIDSGMPGLVLVPVAVAYDLVLEDHVISKQRVKGRQKAFSREIAELVRYAVGYRSRSFVTFGRPIALDGIDGESRKAVMDVTRHVRAQIGLLYKVLPTAVLAAALKSSLSRADLADRVAAILDTLRAAGANLSVQSADEVLALASEPMATRNIIVIERGRYRVRERNVIRYYARSIAHLLTPSTATH
;
A
#
# COMPACT_ATOMS: atom_id res chain seq x y z
N MET A 1 14.38 21.75 -27.92
CA MET A 1 13.23 21.13 -28.60
C MET A 1 13.66 19.76 -29.10
N ARG A 2 13.18 18.66 -28.50
CA ARG A 2 13.40 17.29 -29.00
C ARG A 2 12.04 16.74 -29.44
N SER A 3 12.01 16.25 -30.67
CA SER A 3 10.85 15.66 -31.35
C SER A 3 10.22 14.51 -30.54
N PRO A 4 8.89 14.36 -30.51
CA PRO A 4 8.26 13.19 -29.93
C PRO A 4 8.47 11.99 -30.88
N ALA A 5 9.09 10.94 -30.35
CA ALA A 5 9.21 9.65 -31.03
C ALA A 5 7.81 9.13 -31.39
N SER A 6 7.65 8.76 -32.65
CA SER A 6 6.46 8.16 -33.25
C SER A 6 6.13 6.84 -32.56
N TYR A 7 5.08 6.85 -31.74
CA TYR A 7 4.41 5.63 -31.29
C TYR A 7 3.63 5.06 -32.48
N HIS A 8 4.13 3.99 -33.09
CA HIS A 8 3.34 3.21 -34.02
C HIS A 8 2.20 2.52 -33.25
N LEU A 9 0.99 3.05 -33.40
CA LEU A 9 -0.28 2.55 -32.86
C LEU A 9 -0.50 1.09 -33.31
N ASN A 10 -0.40 0.12 -32.40
CA ASN A 10 -0.70 -1.28 -32.71
C ASN A 10 -2.17 -1.59 -32.40
N ARG A 11 -3.07 -1.07 -33.26
CA ARG A 11 -4.53 -1.24 -33.18
C ARG A 11 -5.00 -2.70 -33.08
N SER A 12 -4.17 -3.68 -33.45
CA SER A 12 -4.49 -5.11 -33.41
C SER A 12 -4.55 -5.70 -32.00
N SER A 13 -3.78 -5.17 -31.04
CA SER A 13 -3.72 -5.70 -29.66
C SER A 13 -4.92 -5.29 -28.80
N LEU A 14 -5.45 -4.08 -29.01
CA LEU A 14 -6.68 -3.59 -28.36
C LEU A 14 -7.94 -4.29 -28.89
N ALA A 15 -7.90 -4.80 -30.12
CA ALA A 15 -9.02 -5.54 -30.71
C ALA A 15 -9.24 -6.93 -30.08
N THR A 16 -8.29 -7.42 -29.26
CA THR A 16 -8.41 -8.70 -28.53
C THR A 16 -8.54 -8.53 -27.01
N ASP A 17 -8.41 -7.31 -26.49
CA ASP A 17 -8.57 -7.02 -25.07
C ASP A 17 -10.04 -6.72 -24.73
N THR A 18 -10.69 -7.67 -24.08
CA THR A 18 -12.11 -7.57 -23.67
C THR A 18 -12.36 -6.39 -22.73
N ILE A 19 -11.40 -6.02 -21.88
CA ILE A 19 -11.55 -4.91 -20.93
C ILE A 19 -11.50 -3.58 -21.69
N ALA A 20 -10.52 -3.40 -22.59
CA ALA A 20 -10.44 -2.18 -23.40
C ALA A 20 -11.71 -1.95 -24.24
N GLN A 21 -12.28 -3.02 -24.81
CA GLN A 21 -13.55 -2.94 -25.54
C GLN A 21 -14.71 -2.55 -24.63
N ALA A 22 -14.82 -3.17 -23.45
CA ALA A 22 -15.84 -2.83 -22.48
C ALA A 22 -15.73 -1.36 -22.03
N VAL A 23 -14.51 -0.86 -21.78
CA VAL A 23 -14.26 0.54 -21.43
C VAL A 23 -14.78 1.50 -22.50
N LEU A 24 -14.50 1.22 -23.78
CA LEU A 24 -14.95 2.06 -24.89
C LEU A 24 -16.47 2.02 -25.10
N ALA A 25 -17.14 0.96 -24.62
CA ALA A 25 -18.59 0.81 -24.70
C ALA A 25 -19.35 1.49 -23.56
N ARG A 26 -18.68 1.95 -22.49
CA ARG A 26 -19.34 2.63 -21.38
C ARG A 26 -19.86 4.01 -21.78
N GLU A 27 -21.05 4.35 -21.30
CA GLU A 27 -21.72 5.62 -21.62
C GLU A 27 -20.95 6.86 -21.16
N ASP A 28 -20.27 6.79 -20.02
CA ASP A 28 -19.44 7.89 -19.51
C ASP A 28 -18.25 8.17 -20.45
N VAL A 29 -17.57 7.12 -20.90
CA VAL A 29 -16.45 7.21 -21.85
C VAL A 29 -16.94 7.65 -23.24
N ALA A 30 -18.04 7.09 -23.74
CA ALA A 30 -18.63 7.48 -25.02
C ALA A 30 -18.96 8.98 -25.04
N ARG A 31 -19.65 9.49 -24.01
CA ARG A 31 -19.95 10.93 -23.87
C ARG A 31 -18.69 11.79 -23.82
N PHE A 32 -17.64 11.33 -23.13
CA PHE A 32 -16.36 12.06 -23.10
C PHE A 32 -15.72 12.17 -24.49
N LEU A 33 -15.82 11.11 -25.30
CA LEU A 33 -15.30 11.08 -26.67
C LEU A 33 -16.07 11.99 -27.64
N GLU A 34 -17.32 12.33 -27.33
CA GLU A 34 -18.17 13.22 -28.14
C GLU A 34 -17.81 14.72 -28.02
N GLY A 35 -16.88 15.10 -27.12
CA GLY A 35 -16.21 16.42 -27.18
C GLY A 35 -16.59 17.46 -26.13
N THR A 36 -17.12 17.06 -24.97
CA THR A 36 -17.59 17.98 -23.91
C THR A 36 -16.49 18.65 -23.07
N HIS A 37 -15.20 18.43 -23.37
CA HIS A 37 -14.09 18.80 -22.48
C HIS A 37 -12.98 19.65 -23.11
N GLY A 38 -13.26 20.37 -24.21
CA GLY A 38 -12.29 21.25 -24.86
C GLY A 38 -11.18 20.52 -25.62
N LEU A 39 -11.36 19.23 -25.89
CA LEU A 39 -10.56 18.42 -26.82
C LEU A 39 -11.41 18.15 -28.07
N THR A 40 -10.76 18.03 -29.23
CA THR A 40 -11.43 17.47 -30.41
C THR A 40 -11.74 15.99 -30.16
N SER A 41 -12.78 15.44 -30.79
CA SER A 41 -13.16 14.03 -30.64
C SER A 41 -11.99 13.08 -30.98
N ASP A 42 -11.22 13.42 -32.03
CA ASP A 42 -10.06 12.63 -32.45
C ASP A 42 -8.90 12.69 -31.44
N ASP A 43 -8.64 13.86 -30.84
CA ASP A 43 -7.62 14.01 -29.80
C ASP A 43 -8.02 13.24 -28.53
N ALA A 44 -9.29 13.34 -28.12
CA ALA A 44 -9.81 12.62 -26.96
C ALA A 44 -9.67 11.10 -27.17
N ARG A 45 -10.07 10.60 -28.34
CA ARG A 45 -9.96 9.19 -28.70
C ARG A 45 -8.51 8.72 -28.71
N THR A 46 -7.61 9.48 -29.33
CA THR A 46 -6.18 9.13 -29.38
C THR A 46 -5.59 9.01 -27.98
N ARG A 47 -5.91 9.94 -27.07
CA ARG A 47 -5.44 9.88 -25.68
C ARG A 47 -6.01 8.71 -24.90
N VAL A 48 -7.33 8.48 -24.98
CA VAL A 48 -7.99 7.35 -24.30
C VAL A 48 -7.38 6.03 -24.76
N MET A 49 -7.21 5.83 -26.06
CA MET A 49 -6.58 4.63 -26.61
C MET A 49 -5.14 4.45 -26.11
N GLY A 50 -4.33 5.52 -26.11
CA GLY A 50 -2.96 5.48 -25.58
C GLY A 50 -2.90 5.13 -24.08
N TYR A 51 -3.87 5.61 -23.28
CA TYR A 51 -3.97 5.24 -21.87
C TYR A 51 -4.45 3.81 -21.65
N LEU A 52 -5.35 3.29 -22.50
CA LEU A 52 -5.74 1.89 -22.47
C LEU A 52 -4.55 0.94 -22.72
N GLU A 53 -3.74 1.23 -23.75
CA GLU A 53 -2.52 0.44 -24.04
C GLU A 53 -1.51 0.47 -22.88
N GLU A 54 -1.43 1.60 -22.18
CA GLU A 54 -0.59 1.73 -21.00
C GLU A 54 -1.09 0.84 -19.86
N LEU A 55 -2.40 0.90 -19.56
CA LEU A 55 -3.05 0.20 -18.45
C LEU A 55 -3.13 -1.32 -18.66
N GLN A 56 -3.17 -1.78 -19.90
CA GLN A 56 -3.21 -3.21 -20.23
C GLN A 56 -2.15 -4.01 -19.48
N THR A 57 -2.55 -5.05 -18.77
CA THR A 57 -1.65 -5.91 -18.02
C THR A 57 -2.06 -7.36 -18.18
N THR A 58 -1.09 -8.27 -18.08
CA THR A 58 -1.36 -9.71 -18.11
C THR A 58 -0.76 -10.37 -16.87
N GLN A 59 -1.54 -11.25 -16.24
CA GLN A 59 -1.09 -11.99 -15.06
C GLN A 59 -0.88 -13.45 -15.42
N ARG A 60 0.36 -13.92 -15.25
CA ARG A 60 0.74 -15.33 -15.47
C ARG A 60 1.02 -15.97 -14.11
N TYR A 61 -0.03 -16.52 -13.50
CA TYR A 61 0.00 -16.98 -12.10
C TYR A 61 1.09 -18.03 -11.82
N GLU A 62 1.30 -19.02 -12.69
CA GLU A 62 2.37 -20.02 -12.49
C GLU A 62 3.77 -19.39 -12.48
N LEU A 63 4.03 -18.42 -13.37
CA LEU A 63 5.28 -17.67 -13.37
C LEU A 63 5.39 -16.75 -12.16
N TYR A 64 4.26 -16.17 -11.71
CA TYR A 64 4.22 -15.38 -10.49
C TYR A 64 4.64 -16.21 -9.26
N ARG A 65 4.09 -17.41 -9.07
CA ARG A 65 4.54 -18.29 -7.97
C ARG A 65 6.02 -18.63 -8.08
N ALA A 66 6.52 -18.85 -9.30
CA ALA A 66 7.94 -19.12 -9.53
C ALA A 66 8.86 -17.93 -9.17
N LEU A 67 8.36 -16.70 -9.07
CA LEU A 67 9.16 -15.55 -8.61
C LEU A 67 9.54 -15.65 -7.12
N GLU A 68 8.87 -16.51 -6.33
CA GLU A 68 9.23 -16.71 -4.94
C GLU A 68 10.64 -17.32 -4.80
N TYR A 69 11.03 -18.25 -5.67
CA TYR A 69 12.33 -18.94 -5.61
C TYR A 69 13.54 -18.00 -5.67
N PRO A 70 13.69 -17.10 -6.67
CA PRO A 70 14.80 -16.16 -6.69
C PRO A 70 14.73 -15.12 -5.56
N LEU A 71 13.53 -14.85 -5.02
CA LEU A 71 13.32 -13.91 -3.91
C LEU A 71 13.46 -14.57 -2.53
N TYR A 72 13.53 -15.90 -2.45
CA TYR A 72 13.60 -16.69 -1.22
C TYR A 72 14.68 -16.22 -0.23
N PRO A 73 15.89 -15.81 -0.65
CA PRO A 73 16.91 -15.32 0.29
C PRO A 73 16.46 -14.12 1.12
N ILE A 74 15.60 -13.26 0.56
CA ILE A 74 14.99 -12.10 1.24
C ILE A 74 13.74 -12.55 1.99
N LEU A 75 12.86 -13.33 1.35
CA LEU A 75 11.59 -13.75 1.94
C LEU A 75 11.78 -14.59 3.21
N ARG A 76 12.77 -15.50 3.25
CA ARG A 76 13.08 -16.32 4.45
C ARG A 76 13.53 -15.52 5.69
N LYS A 77 13.76 -14.22 5.52
CA LYS A 77 14.16 -13.28 6.60
C LYS A 77 12.95 -12.53 7.16
N ILE A 78 11.80 -12.64 6.49
CA ILE A 78 10.55 -12.03 6.90
C ILE A 78 9.60 -13.15 7.30
N ASP A 79 9.41 -13.33 8.60
CA ASP A 79 8.43 -14.28 9.11
C ASP A 79 7.04 -13.66 8.97
N ARG A 80 6.20 -14.21 8.09
CA ARG A 80 4.86 -13.69 7.82
C ARG A 80 3.88 -14.18 8.89
N VAL A 81 3.32 -13.24 9.65
CA VAL A 81 2.21 -13.46 10.58
C VAL A 81 0.95 -12.92 9.93
N ILE A 82 0.00 -13.81 9.65
CA ILE A 82 -1.26 -13.45 8.99
C ILE A 82 -2.37 -13.44 10.05
N GLU A 83 -3.02 -12.30 10.21
CA GLU A 83 -4.09 -12.09 11.19
C GLU A 83 -5.44 -11.93 10.46
N GLN A 84 -6.48 -12.56 11.03
CA GLN A 84 -7.87 -12.41 10.56
C GLN A 84 -8.09 -12.78 9.07
N GLN A 85 -7.28 -13.71 8.55
CA GLN A 85 -7.31 -14.18 7.15
C GLN A 85 -8.71 -14.67 6.69
N HIS A 86 -9.55 -15.14 7.62
CA HIS A 86 -10.92 -15.57 7.33
C HIS A 86 -11.74 -14.48 6.62
N TYR A 87 -11.52 -13.19 6.90
CA TYR A 87 -12.23 -12.12 6.18
C TYR A 87 -11.92 -12.09 4.68
N ALA A 88 -10.66 -12.33 4.30
CA ALA A 88 -10.27 -12.40 2.89
C ALA A 88 -10.86 -13.64 2.22
N VAL A 89 -10.76 -14.81 2.88
CA VAL A 89 -11.29 -16.09 2.37
C VAL A 89 -12.81 -16.02 2.17
N GLU A 90 -13.55 -15.54 3.17
CA GLU A 90 -15.00 -15.41 3.09
C GLU A 90 -15.44 -14.38 2.04
N ALA A 91 -14.70 -13.28 1.87
CA ALA A 91 -15.02 -12.27 0.87
C ALA A 91 -14.82 -12.81 -0.55
N THR A 92 -13.65 -13.40 -0.82
CA THR A 92 -13.31 -13.94 -2.15
C THR A 92 -14.19 -15.13 -2.55
N THR A 93 -14.68 -15.92 -1.59
CA THR A 93 -15.63 -17.02 -1.90
C THR A 93 -17.04 -16.54 -2.24
N LYS A 94 -17.44 -15.35 -1.78
CA LYS A 94 -18.78 -14.77 -2.02
C LYS A 94 -18.86 -13.90 -3.27
N GLY A 95 -17.75 -13.29 -3.69
CA GLY A 95 -17.76 -12.36 -4.80
C GLY A 95 -16.38 -11.76 -5.10
N ARG A 96 -16.38 -10.62 -5.79
CA ARG A 96 -15.15 -9.87 -6.12
C ARG A 96 -14.70 -9.02 -4.95
N VAL A 97 -13.38 -8.90 -4.81
CA VAL A 97 -12.77 -8.18 -3.69
C VAL A 97 -11.79 -7.12 -4.18
N ALA A 98 -11.91 -5.94 -3.61
CA ALA A 98 -10.92 -4.88 -3.73
C ALA A 98 -10.21 -4.68 -2.38
N TYR A 99 -8.94 -5.03 -2.31
CA TYR A 99 -8.10 -4.90 -1.13
C TYR A 99 -7.42 -3.53 -1.10
N ALA A 100 -7.54 -2.83 0.03
CA ALA A 100 -6.91 -1.52 0.24
C ALA A 100 -5.95 -1.58 1.43
N SER A 101 -4.66 -1.32 1.21
CA SER A 101 -3.62 -1.43 2.25
C SER A 101 -2.79 -0.16 2.46
N ASN A 102 -2.24 0.02 3.67
CA ASN A 102 -1.16 0.99 3.91
C ASN A 102 0.16 0.52 3.26
N HIS A 103 1.11 1.43 2.99
CA HIS A 103 2.35 1.07 2.31
C HIS A 103 3.59 1.51 3.12
N ARG A 104 4.37 0.55 3.60
CA ARG A 104 5.56 0.73 4.47
C ARG A 104 6.88 0.42 3.78
N SER A 105 6.94 -0.64 2.98
CA SER A 105 8.18 -1.20 2.44
C SER A 105 8.04 -1.58 0.97
N HIS A 106 9.18 -1.75 0.29
CA HIS A 106 9.24 -2.41 -1.01
C HIS A 106 8.85 -3.88 -0.96
N ILE A 107 8.85 -4.52 0.20
CA ILE A 107 8.45 -5.93 0.25
C ILE A 107 6.93 -6.09 0.41
N ASP A 108 6.16 -5.02 0.61
CA ASP A 108 4.70 -5.11 0.81
C ASP A 108 4.00 -5.81 -0.37
N TYR A 109 4.39 -5.43 -1.60
CA TYR A 109 3.87 -6.02 -2.84
C TYR A 109 4.37 -7.45 -3.11
N LEU A 110 5.14 -8.03 -2.17
CA LEU A 110 5.47 -9.46 -2.12
C LEU A 110 4.74 -10.11 -0.93
N VAL A 111 4.86 -9.53 0.26
CA VAL A 111 4.37 -10.08 1.53
C VAL A 111 2.85 -10.21 1.55
N GLU A 112 2.10 -9.19 1.13
CA GLU A 112 0.63 -9.21 1.23
C GLU A 112 -0.01 -10.10 0.16
N PRO A 113 0.43 -10.08 -1.11
CA PRO A 113 0.00 -11.07 -2.10
C PRO A 113 0.35 -12.51 -1.73
N LEU A 114 1.54 -12.77 -1.15
CA LEU A 114 1.89 -14.10 -0.66
C LEU A 114 1.04 -14.51 0.54
N ALA A 115 0.62 -13.58 1.41
CA ALA A 115 -0.31 -13.89 2.48
C ALA A 115 -1.72 -14.29 1.97
N LEU A 116 -2.13 -13.78 0.81
CA LEU A 116 -3.32 -14.23 0.09
C LEU A 116 -3.09 -15.60 -0.57
N ASP A 117 -1.94 -15.81 -1.21
CA ASP A 117 -1.57 -17.09 -1.85
C ASP A 117 -1.50 -18.24 -0.82
N ASP A 118 -0.91 -17.97 0.36
CA ASP A 118 -0.89 -18.86 1.52
C ASP A 118 -2.32 -19.23 2.00
N ALA A 119 -3.33 -18.42 1.66
CA ALA A 119 -4.76 -18.66 1.93
C ALA A 119 -5.48 -19.47 0.84
N GLY A 120 -4.78 -19.82 -0.25
CA GLY A 120 -5.40 -20.34 -1.47
C GLY A 120 -6.13 -19.28 -2.30
N ILE A 121 -5.92 -17.99 -2.01
CA ILE A 121 -6.50 -16.89 -2.79
C ILE A 121 -5.49 -16.49 -3.86
N ARG A 122 -5.93 -16.56 -5.12
CA ARG A 122 -5.11 -16.09 -6.24
C ARG A 122 -4.77 -14.61 -6.03
N PRO A 123 -3.48 -14.22 -6.08
CA PRO A 123 -3.05 -12.83 -5.95
C PRO A 123 -3.84 -11.89 -6.88
N PRO A 124 -4.44 -10.82 -6.34
CA PRO A 124 -5.18 -9.84 -7.14
C PRO A 124 -4.28 -9.08 -8.12
N ILE A 125 -4.90 -8.37 -9.08
CA ILE A 125 -4.20 -7.39 -9.91
C ILE A 125 -3.77 -6.21 -9.03
N ILE A 126 -2.49 -5.85 -9.04
CA ILE A 126 -1.93 -4.86 -8.10
C ILE A 126 -1.75 -3.50 -8.78
N ALA A 127 -2.38 -2.45 -8.26
CA ALA A 127 -2.15 -1.09 -8.71
C ALA A 127 -0.74 -0.60 -8.29
N ALA A 128 0.12 -0.34 -9.27
CA ALA A 128 1.53 0.01 -9.06
C ALA A 128 1.87 1.35 -9.72
N GLY A 129 2.81 2.10 -9.14
CA GLY A 129 3.26 3.35 -9.76
C GLY A 129 3.99 3.09 -11.09
N ILE A 130 3.67 3.86 -12.14
CA ILE A 130 4.27 3.69 -13.48
C ILE A 130 5.81 3.76 -13.49
N ASN A 131 6.41 4.42 -12.48
CA ASN A 131 7.85 4.50 -12.32
C ASN A 131 8.55 3.14 -12.09
N LEU A 132 7.79 2.07 -11.77
CA LEU A 132 8.30 0.71 -11.62
C LEU A 132 8.37 -0.05 -12.95
N PHE A 133 7.82 0.50 -14.03
CA PHE A 133 7.69 -0.19 -15.32
C PHE A 133 8.88 0.09 -16.27
N GLY A 134 10.02 0.50 -15.72
CA GLY A 134 11.24 0.73 -16.49
C GLY A 134 12.08 -0.54 -16.68
N GLY A 135 12.59 -0.75 -17.89
CA GLY A 135 13.53 -1.84 -18.21
C GLY A 135 12.94 -3.25 -18.07
N PRO A 136 13.79 -4.28 -17.90
CA PRO A 136 13.34 -5.68 -17.82
C PRO A 136 12.36 -5.96 -16.68
N LEU A 137 12.52 -5.28 -15.54
CA LEU A 137 11.63 -5.44 -14.39
C LEU A 137 10.20 -4.95 -14.70
N GLY A 138 10.07 -3.93 -15.55
CA GLY A 138 8.76 -3.46 -16.00
C GLY A 138 7.98 -4.49 -16.82
N LEU A 139 8.67 -5.32 -17.60
CA LEU A 139 8.04 -6.43 -18.33
C LEU A 139 7.53 -7.51 -17.38
N ILE A 140 8.29 -7.82 -16.32
CA ILE A 140 7.86 -8.75 -15.27
C ILE A 140 6.62 -8.20 -14.57
N HIS A 141 6.64 -6.93 -14.19
CA HIS A 141 5.48 -6.28 -13.56
C HIS A 141 4.24 -6.30 -14.47
N LYS A 142 4.39 -5.95 -15.76
CA LYS A 142 3.27 -5.87 -16.71
C LYS A 142 2.74 -7.22 -17.17
N HIS A 143 3.58 -8.25 -17.28
CA HIS A 143 3.21 -9.51 -17.95
C HIS A 143 3.29 -10.77 -17.09
N VAL A 144 3.91 -10.69 -15.91
CA VAL A 144 4.00 -11.81 -14.98
C VAL A 144 3.15 -11.54 -13.76
N THR A 145 3.42 -10.43 -13.05
CA THR A 145 2.69 -10.11 -11.81
C THR A 145 1.31 -9.53 -12.06
N GLY A 146 1.01 -9.08 -13.28
CA GLY A 146 -0.24 -8.39 -13.58
C GLY A 146 -0.37 -7.08 -12.82
N ALA A 147 0.71 -6.32 -12.67
CA ALA A 147 0.65 -5.01 -12.04
C ALA A 147 0.01 -4.00 -13.01
N LEU A 148 -0.97 -3.24 -12.52
CA LEU A 148 -1.66 -2.18 -13.25
C LEU A 148 -0.86 -0.87 -13.12
N PRO A 149 -0.28 -0.32 -14.21
CA PRO A 149 0.52 0.90 -14.15
C PRO A 149 -0.34 2.14 -13.93
N ILE A 150 -0.13 2.82 -12.80
CA ILE A 150 -0.84 4.04 -12.40
C ILE A 150 0.11 5.24 -12.44
N ARG A 151 -0.26 6.25 -13.22
CA ARG A 151 0.36 7.58 -13.16
C ARG A 151 -0.08 8.33 -11.91
N ARG A 152 0.90 8.79 -11.13
CA ARG A 152 0.65 9.54 -9.89
C ARG A 152 0.44 11.02 -10.21
N ASN A 153 -0.56 11.62 -9.55
CA ASN A 153 -0.87 13.06 -9.64
C ASN A 153 -1.17 13.56 -11.07
N MET A 154 -1.61 12.65 -11.94
CA MET A 154 -2.08 13.01 -13.28
C MET A 154 -3.42 13.74 -13.17
N LYS A 155 -3.57 14.81 -13.95
CA LYS A 155 -4.78 15.64 -14.00
C LYS A 155 -5.46 15.65 -15.37
N ASP A 156 -4.91 14.94 -16.35
CA ASP A 156 -5.53 14.83 -17.68
C ASP A 156 -6.91 14.17 -17.52
N PRO A 157 -8.02 14.86 -17.89
CA PRO A 157 -9.36 14.28 -17.82
C PRO A 157 -9.48 12.96 -18.59
N ALA A 158 -8.81 12.83 -19.74
CA ALA A 158 -8.82 11.61 -20.53
C ALA A 158 -8.16 10.45 -19.77
N TYR A 159 -7.09 10.72 -19.01
CA TYR A 159 -6.47 9.70 -18.16
C TYR A 159 -7.39 9.31 -17.00
N LEU A 160 -8.01 10.29 -16.32
CA LEU A 160 -8.86 10.03 -15.16
C LEU A 160 -10.08 9.20 -15.51
N ILE A 161 -10.76 9.54 -16.62
CA ILE A 161 -11.93 8.77 -17.07
C ILE A 161 -11.53 7.38 -17.55
N THR A 162 -10.42 7.26 -18.32
CA THR A 162 -9.93 5.96 -18.79
C THR A 162 -9.54 5.07 -17.61
N LEU A 163 -8.85 5.61 -16.60
CA LEU A 163 -8.46 4.85 -15.42
C LEU A 163 -9.67 4.39 -14.59
N LYS A 164 -10.64 5.29 -14.35
CA LYS A 164 -11.88 4.96 -13.62
C LYS A 164 -12.60 3.82 -14.33
N ALA A 165 -12.87 3.98 -15.62
CA ALA A 165 -13.52 2.98 -16.45
C ALA A 165 -12.75 1.65 -16.50
N TYR A 166 -11.43 1.68 -16.73
CA TYR A 166 -10.62 0.47 -16.81
C TYR A 166 -10.63 -0.33 -15.51
N VAL A 167 -10.48 0.34 -14.37
CA VAL A 167 -10.54 -0.33 -13.06
C VAL A 167 -11.93 -0.87 -12.78
N SER A 168 -12.99 -0.14 -13.15
CA SER A 168 -14.36 -0.61 -13.05
C SER A 168 -14.58 -1.90 -13.84
N GLU A 169 -14.17 -1.95 -15.11
CA GLU A 169 -14.28 -3.15 -15.95
C GLU A 169 -13.37 -4.30 -15.50
N LEU A 170 -12.17 -3.98 -15.01
CA LEU A 170 -11.24 -4.95 -14.44
C LEU A 170 -11.87 -5.72 -13.26
N LEU A 171 -12.63 -5.03 -12.41
CA LEU A 171 -13.26 -5.62 -11.22
C LEU A 171 -14.34 -6.67 -11.52
N HIS A 172 -14.91 -6.66 -12.74
CA HIS A 172 -15.82 -7.72 -13.18
C HIS A 172 -15.07 -9.05 -13.41
N GLN A 173 -13.79 -8.98 -13.77
CA GLN A 173 -12.99 -10.15 -14.15
C GLN A 173 -11.98 -10.57 -13.07
N HIS A 174 -11.47 -9.61 -12.30
CA HIS A 174 -10.35 -9.80 -11.39
C HIS A 174 -10.55 -9.07 -10.06
N ASP A 175 -10.01 -9.66 -8.99
CA ASP A 175 -9.83 -8.92 -7.74
C ASP A 175 -8.74 -7.85 -7.92
N LEU A 176 -8.83 -6.78 -7.13
CA LEU A 176 -7.90 -5.65 -7.16
C LEU A 176 -7.19 -5.51 -5.81
N PHE A 177 -5.89 -5.22 -5.82
CA PHE A 177 -5.14 -4.81 -4.63
C PHE A 177 -4.50 -3.44 -4.88
N PHE A 178 -4.69 -2.50 -3.96
CA PHE A 178 -4.10 -1.17 -4.12
C PHE A 178 -3.68 -0.51 -2.81
N TYR A 179 -2.72 0.40 -2.94
CA TYR A 179 -2.22 1.23 -1.85
C TYR A 179 -2.76 2.66 -2.00
N PRO A 180 -3.90 3.01 -1.38
CA PRO A 180 -4.54 4.31 -1.55
C PRO A 180 -3.70 5.50 -1.09
N GLU A 181 -2.64 5.29 -0.31
CA GLU A 181 -1.65 6.33 0.02
C GLU A 181 -0.91 6.88 -1.21
N GLY A 182 -0.92 6.13 -2.34
CA GLY A 182 -0.25 6.50 -3.59
C GLY A 182 1.28 6.34 -3.55
N GLY A 183 1.83 5.77 -2.48
CA GLY A 183 3.24 5.43 -2.34
C GLY A 183 3.67 5.28 -0.87
N ARG A 184 4.74 4.51 -0.64
CA ARG A 184 5.29 4.18 0.69
C ARG A 184 5.43 5.40 1.59
N SER A 185 5.13 5.21 2.87
CA SER A 185 5.32 6.24 3.88
C SER A 185 6.80 6.45 4.17
N TYR A 186 7.36 7.61 3.77
CA TYR A 186 8.74 8.00 4.11
C TYR A 186 8.84 8.62 5.52
N SER A 187 7.71 9.09 6.07
CA SER A 187 7.65 9.67 7.42
C SER A 187 7.32 8.64 8.49
N GLY A 188 6.80 7.48 8.10
CA GLY A 188 6.21 6.51 9.00
C GLY A 188 4.76 6.82 9.35
N GLU A 189 4.16 7.94 8.92
CA GLU A 189 2.73 8.23 9.21
C GLU A 189 1.81 7.42 8.29
N LEU A 190 0.62 7.04 8.78
CA LEU A 190 -0.48 6.58 7.93
C LEU A 190 -1.01 7.78 7.14
N LYS A 191 -0.78 7.79 5.83
CA LYS A 191 -1.04 8.96 4.99
C LYS A 191 -2.54 9.19 4.75
N PRO A 192 -2.93 10.39 4.30
CA PRO A 192 -4.21 10.59 3.64
C PRO A 192 -4.34 9.66 2.43
N MET A 193 -5.55 9.13 2.22
CA MET A 193 -5.86 8.21 1.14
C MET A 193 -6.43 8.96 -0.06
N LYS A 194 -6.00 8.57 -1.26
CA LYS A 194 -6.52 9.08 -2.53
C LYS A 194 -7.83 8.39 -2.86
N THR A 195 -8.81 9.17 -3.33
CA THR A 195 -10.16 8.70 -3.61
C THR A 195 -10.32 8.01 -4.97
N GLY A 196 -9.36 8.16 -5.89
CA GLY A 196 -9.54 7.75 -7.30
C GLY A 196 -9.89 6.27 -7.50
N LEU A 197 -9.14 5.36 -6.87
CA LEU A 197 -9.42 3.92 -6.97
C LEU A 197 -10.66 3.51 -6.16
N PHE A 198 -10.97 4.20 -5.06
CA PHE A 198 -12.22 3.99 -4.33
C PHE A 198 -13.44 4.36 -5.18
N SER A 199 -13.39 5.50 -5.88
CA SER A 199 -14.40 5.89 -6.86
C SER A 199 -14.58 4.78 -7.88
N ALA A 200 -13.51 4.33 -8.55
CA ALA A 200 -13.60 3.28 -9.55
C ALA A 200 -14.19 1.95 -9.02
N CYS A 201 -13.94 1.59 -7.75
CA CYS A 201 -14.56 0.44 -7.11
C CYS A 201 -16.07 0.64 -6.94
N ILE A 202 -16.51 1.79 -6.42
CA ILE A 202 -17.94 2.12 -6.24
C ILE A 202 -18.65 2.20 -7.60
N ASP A 203 -18.03 2.90 -8.55
CA ASP A 203 -18.52 3.12 -9.91
C ASP A 203 -18.53 1.85 -10.78
N SER A 204 -17.89 0.77 -10.33
CA SER A 204 -17.91 -0.50 -11.05
C SER A 204 -19.31 -1.09 -11.16
N GLY A 205 -20.18 -0.79 -10.19
CA GLY A 205 -21.52 -1.36 -10.08
C GLY A 205 -21.53 -2.89 -9.98
N MET A 206 -20.37 -3.52 -9.72
CA MET A 206 -20.24 -4.98 -9.68
C MET A 206 -21.02 -5.51 -8.47
N PRO A 207 -22.09 -6.31 -8.66
CA PRO A 207 -22.91 -6.79 -7.55
C PRO A 207 -22.10 -7.60 -6.54
N GLY A 208 -22.22 -7.27 -5.25
CA GLY A 208 -21.53 -7.98 -4.19
C GLY A 208 -20.03 -7.69 -4.10
N LEU A 209 -19.52 -6.66 -4.80
CA LEU A 209 -18.16 -6.18 -4.62
C LEU A 209 -17.98 -5.60 -3.21
N VAL A 210 -16.91 -6.04 -2.53
CA VAL A 210 -16.55 -5.55 -1.20
C VAL A 210 -15.14 -4.97 -1.17
N LEU A 211 -14.96 -3.93 -0.34
CA LEU A 211 -13.63 -3.47 0.05
C LEU A 211 -13.15 -4.22 1.28
N VAL A 212 -11.97 -4.82 1.20
CA VAL A 212 -11.30 -5.41 2.37
C VAL A 212 -10.15 -4.49 2.79
N PRO A 213 -10.26 -3.79 3.94
CA PRO A 213 -9.14 -3.02 4.48
C PRO A 213 -8.06 -3.99 4.96
N VAL A 214 -6.81 -3.71 4.63
CA VAL A 214 -5.65 -4.50 5.03
C VAL A 214 -4.64 -3.58 5.71
N ALA A 215 -4.00 -4.07 6.76
CA ALA A 215 -2.88 -3.37 7.37
C ALA A 215 -1.63 -4.23 7.37
N VAL A 216 -0.50 -3.62 6.97
CA VAL A 216 0.82 -4.25 7.02
C VAL A 216 1.75 -3.51 7.98
N ALA A 217 2.37 -4.24 8.90
CA ALA A 217 3.36 -3.75 9.85
C ALA A 217 4.58 -4.68 9.89
N TYR A 218 5.73 -4.16 10.34
CA TYR A 218 6.97 -4.92 10.46
C TYR A 218 7.64 -4.61 11.79
N ASP A 219 8.25 -5.61 12.43
CA ASP A 219 9.10 -5.36 13.61
C ASP A 219 10.13 -4.28 13.27
N LEU A 220 10.80 -4.49 12.14
CA LEU A 220 11.72 -3.57 11.51
C LEU A 220 11.56 -3.63 9.98
N VAL A 221 11.45 -2.48 9.34
CA VAL A 221 11.52 -2.36 7.87
C VAL A 221 12.98 -2.45 7.46
N LEU A 222 13.31 -3.36 6.54
CA LEU A 222 14.70 -3.66 6.19
C LEU A 222 15.44 -2.43 5.64
N GLU A 223 14.74 -1.57 4.88
CA GLU A 223 15.24 -0.33 4.29
C GLU A 223 14.88 0.96 5.09
N ASP A 224 14.58 0.84 6.39
CA ASP A 224 14.16 1.96 7.26
C ASP A 224 15.13 3.15 7.30
N HIS A 225 16.44 2.90 7.28
CA HIS A 225 17.51 3.91 7.29
C HIS A 225 17.51 4.76 6.02
N VAL A 226 17.38 4.14 4.84
CA VAL A 226 17.28 4.86 3.57
C VAL A 226 15.93 5.57 3.47
N ILE A 227 14.81 4.88 3.76
CA ILE A 227 13.44 5.45 3.69
C ILE A 227 13.27 6.67 4.58
N SER A 228 13.63 6.57 5.88
CA SER A 228 13.42 7.64 6.85
C SER A 228 14.19 8.92 6.52
N LYS A 229 15.31 8.80 5.79
CA LYS A 229 16.15 9.93 5.34
C LYS A 229 15.59 10.61 4.08
N GLN A 230 14.65 10.02 3.35
CA GLN A 230 14.08 10.60 2.12
C GLN A 230 13.13 11.77 2.38
N ARG A 231 12.42 11.76 3.51
CA ARG A 231 11.56 12.88 3.92
C ARG A 231 12.32 14.20 4.03
N VAL A 232 13.55 14.12 4.55
CA VAL A 232 14.37 15.31 4.86
C VAL A 232 14.98 15.92 3.59
N LYS A 233 15.18 15.14 2.53
CA LYS A 233 15.91 15.60 1.34
C LYS A 233 15.05 16.04 0.17
N GLY A 234 13.72 15.87 0.24
CA GLY A 234 12.80 16.20 -0.87
C GLY A 234 13.12 15.49 -2.19
N ARG A 235 13.98 14.46 -2.16
CA ARG A 235 14.50 13.72 -3.32
C ARG A 235 14.41 12.24 -3.02
N GLN A 236 13.69 11.51 -3.86
CA GLN A 236 13.74 10.06 -3.86
C GLN A 236 15.18 9.64 -4.15
N LYS A 237 15.73 8.76 -3.32
CA LYS A 237 17.04 8.16 -3.60
C LYS A 237 16.87 7.12 -4.72
N ALA A 238 17.96 6.81 -5.42
CA ALA A 238 17.92 5.78 -6.46
C ALA A 238 17.43 4.45 -5.86
N PHE A 239 16.49 3.80 -6.56
CA PHE A 239 15.91 2.50 -6.19
C PHE A 239 16.99 1.46 -5.84
N SER A 240 18.13 1.48 -6.54
CA SER A 240 19.29 0.62 -6.27
C SER A 240 19.86 0.74 -4.84
N ARG A 241 19.81 1.92 -4.22
CA ARG A 241 20.30 2.11 -2.84
C ARG A 241 19.35 1.51 -1.80
N GLU A 242 18.05 1.52 -2.08
CA GLU A 242 17.05 0.89 -1.22
C GLU A 242 17.17 -0.64 -1.30
N ILE A 243 17.33 -1.19 -2.51
CA ILE A 243 17.59 -2.62 -2.71
C ILE A 243 18.92 -3.04 -2.08
N ALA A 244 19.99 -2.26 -2.23
CA ALA A 244 21.27 -2.57 -1.59
C ALA A 244 21.17 -2.62 -0.06
N GLU A 245 20.36 -1.75 0.54
CA GLU A 245 20.11 -1.79 1.97
C GLU A 245 19.25 -3.01 2.39
N LEU A 246 18.19 -3.28 1.63
CA LEU A 246 17.35 -4.46 1.79
C LEU A 246 18.21 -5.74 1.81
N VAL A 247 19.10 -5.89 0.81
CA VAL A 247 20.02 -7.04 0.70
C VAL A 247 21.02 -7.07 1.85
N ARG A 248 21.64 -5.93 2.19
CA ARG A 248 22.61 -5.84 3.30
C ARG A 248 22.01 -6.30 4.62
N TYR A 249 20.77 -5.89 4.93
CA TYR A 249 20.11 -6.28 6.16
C TYR A 249 19.38 -7.62 6.07
N ALA A 250 19.07 -8.13 4.87
CA ALA A 250 18.66 -9.54 4.72
C ALA A 250 19.78 -10.50 5.18
N VAL A 251 21.05 -10.08 5.14
CA VAL A 251 22.17 -10.81 5.75
C VAL A 251 22.24 -10.52 7.25
N GLY A 252 21.74 -11.46 8.07
CA GLY A 252 21.93 -11.45 9.54
C GLY A 252 20.74 -10.95 10.36
N TYR A 253 19.69 -10.38 9.76
CA TYR A 253 18.49 -9.94 10.49
C TYR A 253 17.26 -10.78 10.13
N ARG A 254 16.41 -11.01 11.12
CA ARG A 254 15.04 -11.54 10.94
C ARG A 254 14.06 -10.48 11.42
N SER A 255 12.98 -10.31 10.70
CA SER A 255 11.88 -9.39 11.03
C SER A 255 10.57 -10.14 10.85
N ARG A 256 9.55 -9.89 11.67
CA ARG A 256 8.21 -10.38 11.36
C ARG A 256 7.45 -9.32 10.58
N SER A 257 6.67 -9.75 9.61
CA SER A 257 5.63 -8.94 8.99
C SER A 257 4.27 -9.37 9.51
N PHE A 258 3.42 -8.42 9.87
CA PHE A 258 2.05 -8.65 10.29
C PHE A 258 1.13 -8.15 9.18
N VAL A 259 0.34 -9.05 8.60
CA VAL A 259 -0.70 -8.72 7.61
C VAL A 259 -2.05 -8.99 8.26
N THR A 260 -2.77 -7.93 8.59
CA THR A 260 -4.07 -8.00 9.28
C THR A 260 -5.18 -7.64 8.30
N PHE A 261 -6.06 -8.60 8.01
CA PHE A 261 -7.24 -8.38 7.18
C PHE A 261 -8.41 -7.87 8.03
N GLY A 262 -9.13 -6.87 7.55
CA GLY A 262 -10.30 -6.34 8.23
C GLY A 262 -11.63 -6.83 7.64
N ARG A 263 -12.71 -6.52 8.35
CA ARG A 263 -14.07 -6.86 7.94
C ARG A 263 -14.39 -6.28 6.55
N PRO A 264 -14.97 -7.06 5.61
CA PRO A 264 -15.38 -6.55 4.31
C PRO A 264 -16.44 -5.45 4.42
N ILE A 265 -16.27 -4.41 3.60
CA ILE A 265 -17.17 -3.25 3.50
C ILE A 265 -17.92 -3.35 2.18
N ALA A 266 -19.24 -3.53 2.24
CA ALA A 266 -20.08 -3.57 1.05
C ALA A 266 -20.12 -2.20 0.35
N LEU A 267 -20.10 -2.23 -0.98
CA LEU A 267 -20.22 -1.03 -1.81
C LEU A 267 -21.61 -0.84 -2.43
N ASP A 268 -22.48 -1.84 -2.30
CA ASP A 268 -23.83 -1.81 -2.88
C ASP A 268 -24.63 -0.60 -2.36
N GLY A 269 -25.27 0.12 -3.28
CA GLY A 269 -26.10 1.28 -2.98
C GLY A 269 -25.34 2.57 -2.67
N ILE A 270 -24.00 2.58 -2.78
CA ILE A 270 -23.20 3.80 -2.65
C ILE A 270 -23.14 4.52 -4.01
N ASP A 271 -23.53 5.79 -4.02
CA ASP A 271 -23.40 6.65 -5.21
C ASP A 271 -21.94 7.07 -5.43
N GLY A 272 -21.32 6.56 -6.50
CA GLY A 272 -19.94 6.88 -6.88
C GLY A 272 -19.74 8.28 -7.47
N GLU A 273 -20.80 8.93 -7.95
CA GLU A 273 -20.76 10.33 -8.40
C GLU A 273 -20.83 11.31 -7.21
N SER A 274 -21.33 10.84 -6.05
CA SER A 274 -21.32 11.61 -4.81
C SER A 274 -19.91 11.67 -4.21
N ARG A 275 -19.26 12.82 -4.39
CA ARG A 275 -17.97 13.13 -3.75
C ARG A 275 -17.98 12.88 -2.24
N LYS A 276 -19.09 13.20 -1.58
CA LYS A 276 -19.26 12.98 -0.13
C LYS A 276 -19.23 11.48 0.18
N ALA A 277 -20.01 10.67 -0.54
CA ALA A 277 -20.06 9.23 -0.32
C ALA A 277 -18.69 8.56 -0.54
N VAL A 278 -18.00 8.88 -1.63
CA VAL A 278 -16.63 8.38 -1.89
C VAL A 278 -15.66 8.79 -0.78
N MET A 279 -15.75 10.05 -0.30
CA MET A 279 -14.93 10.52 0.81
C MET A 279 -15.26 9.81 2.13
N ASP A 280 -16.52 9.48 2.38
CA ASP A 280 -16.97 8.79 3.59
C ASP A 280 -16.44 7.36 3.61
N VAL A 281 -16.55 6.62 2.49
CA VAL A 281 -15.93 5.29 2.30
C VAL A 281 -14.42 5.38 2.49
N THR A 282 -13.76 6.36 1.86
CA THR A 282 -12.31 6.54 1.98
C THR A 282 -11.87 6.79 3.43
N ARG A 283 -12.60 7.63 4.18
CA ARG A 283 -12.32 7.89 5.59
C ARG A 283 -12.57 6.65 6.46
N HIS A 284 -13.65 5.92 6.19
CA HIS A 284 -13.98 4.70 6.91
C HIS A 284 -12.89 3.63 6.71
N VAL A 285 -12.50 3.35 5.46
CA VAL A 285 -11.41 2.41 5.13
C VAL A 285 -10.10 2.84 5.80
N ARG A 286 -9.75 4.13 5.76
CA ARG A 286 -8.55 4.65 6.44
C ARG A 286 -8.59 4.40 7.95
N ALA A 287 -9.74 4.64 8.59
CA ALA A 287 -9.91 4.43 10.02
C ALA A 287 -9.76 2.94 10.37
N GLN A 288 -10.36 2.04 9.57
CA GLN A 288 -10.22 0.60 9.75
C GLN A 288 -8.75 0.16 9.61
N ILE A 289 -8.05 0.57 8.55
CA ILE A 289 -6.62 0.28 8.38
C ILE A 289 -5.80 0.80 9.57
N GLY A 290 -6.15 1.97 10.10
CA GLY A 290 -5.52 2.55 11.28
C GLY A 290 -5.64 1.68 12.54
N LEU A 291 -6.82 1.09 12.79
CA LEU A 291 -7.09 0.20 13.93
C LEU A 291 -6.51 -1.21 13.73
N LEU A 292 -6.51 -1.70 12.50
CA LEU A 292 -5.93 -3.00 12.14
C LEU A 292 -4.40 -3.00 12.27
N TYR A 293 -3.75 -1.85 12.06
CA TYR A 293 -2.30 -1.73 12.10
C TYR A 293 -1.71 -2.26 13.42
N LYS A 294 -0.88 -3.31 13.32
CA LYS A 294 -0.24 -3.93 14.48
C LYS A 294 0.70 -2.94 15.17
N VAL A 295 0.42 -2.64 16.43
CA VAL A 295 1.28 -1.81 17.27
C VAL A 295 2.38 -2.67 17.88
N LEU A 296 3.59 -2.47 17.37
CA LEU A 296 4.78 -3.26 17.69
C LEU A 296 5.63 -2.59 18.77
N PRO A 297 6.39 -3.36 19.57
CA PRO A 297 7.18 -2.81 20.67
C PRO A 297 8.20 -1.77 20.18
N THR A 298 8.74 -1.93 18.97
CA THR A 298 9.65 -0.95 18.35
C THR A 298 8.99 0.41 18.11
N ALA A 299 7.71 0.43 17.71
CA ALA A 299 6.95 1.67 17.53
C ALA A 299 6.63 2.36 18.86
N VAL A 300 6.25 1.58 19.89
CA VAL A 300 5.96 2.09 21.24
C VAL A 300 7.23 2.66 21.88
N LEU A 301 8.34 1.91 21.85
CA LEU A 301 9.64 2.37 22.36
C LEU A 301 10.08 3.65 21.64
N ALA A 302 9.93 3.69 20.32
CA ALA A 302 10.27 4.86 19.51
C ALA A 302 9.43 6.10 19.84
N ALA A 303 8.14 5.92 20.11
CA ALA A 303 7.25 7.01 20.52
C ALA A 303 7.60 7.57 21.91
N ALA A 304 8.07 6.70 22.82
CA ALA A 304 8.50 7.09 24.16
C ALA A 304 9.88 7.78 24.18
N LEU A 305 10.84 7.27 23.40
CA LEU A 305 12.25 7.67 23.47
C LEU A 305 12.56 8.92 22.61
N LYS A 306 12.17 10.09 23.09
CA LYS A 306 12.46 11.39 22.45
C LYS A 306 13.84 11.96 22.80
N SER A 307 14.38 11.61 23.97
CA SER A 307 15.65 12.08 24.53
C SER A 307 16.35 10.98 25.32
N SER A 308 17.48 11.30 25.98
CA SER A 308 18.18 10.34 26.85
C SER A 308 17.36 10.08 28.12
N LEU A 309 16.94 8.83 28.35
CA LEU A 309 16.11 8.44 29.49
C LEU A 309 16.74 7.30 30.28
N SER A 310 16.48 7.25 31.59
CA SER A 310 16.76 6.04 32.38
C SER A 310 15.78 4.92 31.98
N ARG A 311 16.10 3.66 32.32
CA ARG A 311 15.16 2.54 32.10
C ARG A 311 13.82 2.78 32.80
N ALA A 312 13.83 3.32 34.01
CA ALA A 312 12.61 3.59 34.79
C ALA A 312 11.74 4.67 34.12
N ASP A 313 12.32 5.85 33.81
CA ASP A 313 11.57 6.94 33.14
C ASP A 313 11.02 6.52 31.77
N LEU A 314 11.75 5.64 31.07
CA LEU A 314 11.31 5.10 29.79
C LEU A 314 10.16 4.11 29.96
N ALA A 315 10.21 3.25 30.97
CA ALA A 315 9.12 2.32 31.30
C ALA A 315 7.83 3.07 31.63
N ASP A 316 7.91 4.14 32.44
CA ASP A 316 6.75 4.96 32.79
C ASP A 316 6.11 5.62 31.56
N ARG A 317 6.94 6.17 30.66
CA ARG A 317 6.44 6.75 29.39
C ARG A 317 5.82 5.70 28.47
N VAL A 318 6.43 4.52 28.39
CA VAL A 318 5.88 3.41 27.62
C VAL A 318 4.54 2.97 28.18
N ALA A 319 4.41 2.84 29.50
CA ALA A 319 3.15 2.47 30.15
C ALA A 319 2.03 3.47 29.81
N ALA A 320 2.29 4.78 29.94
CA ALA A 320 1.33 5.82 29.58
C ALA A 320 0.91 5.78 28.09
N ILE A 321 1.86 5.48 27.19
CA ILE A 321 1.56 5.31 25.76
C ILE A 321 0.70 4.06 25.54
N LEU A 322 1.01 2.94 26.18
CA LEU A 322 0.19 1.72 26.08
C LEU A 322 -1.23 1.96 26.60
N ASP A 323 -1.41 2.69 27.70
CA ASP A 323 -2.74 3.03 28.21
C ASP A 323 -3.55 3.86 27.20
N THR A 324 -2.91 4.84 26.56
CA THR A 324 -3.53 5.63 25.49
C THR A 324 -3.94 4.75 24.30
N LEU A 325 -3.06 3.84 23.87
CA LEU A 325 -3.33 2.93 22.76
C LEU A 325 -4.44 1.92 23.07
N ARG A 326 -4.50 1.41 24.32
CA ARG A 326 -5.59 0.53 24.77
C ARG A 326 -6.93 1.27 24.75
N ALA A 327 -6.95 2.51 25.26
CA ALA A 327 -8.15 3.34 25.23
C ALA A 327 -8.63 3.64 23.80
N ALA A 328 -7.70 3.73 22.84
CA ALA A 328 -8.00 3.90 21.42
C ALA A 328 -8.41 2.60 20.69
N GLY A 329 -8.42 1.44 21.37
CA GLY A 329 -8.75 0.14 20.76
C GLY A 329 -7.70 -0.36 19.77
N ALA A 330 -6.44 0.02 19.96
CA ALA A 330 -5.36 -0.36 19.06
C ALA A 330 -5.05 -1.87 19.06
N ASN A 331 -4.67 -2.43 17.90
CA ASN A 331 -4.19 -3.80 17.78
C ASN A 331 -2.77 -3.96 18.36
N LEU A 332 -2.67 -4.11 19.69
CA LEU A 332 -1.40 -4.24 20.41
C LEU A 332 -0.78 -5.64 20.21
N SER A 333 0.54 -5.68 20.00
CA SER A 333 1.33 -6.93 20.07
C SER A 333 1.92 -7.21 21.45
N VAL A 334 1.82 -6.25 22.37
CA VAL A 334 2.49 -6.23 23.67
C VAL A 334 1.56 -5.66 24.73
N GLN A 335 1.71 -6.14 25.97
CA GLN A 335 0.81 -5.87 27.08
C GLN A 335 1.47 -5.06 28.21
N SER A 336 2.79 -4.92 28.26
CA SER A 336 3.45 -4.20 29.35
C SER A 336 4.69 -3.42 28.90
N ALA A 337 5.11 -2.46 29.75
CA ALA A 337 6.33 -1.70 29.51
C ALA A 337 7.59 -2.57 29.54
N ASP A 338 7.63 -3.56 30.44
CA ASP A 338 8.75 -4.51 30.50
C ASP A 338 8.84 -5.35 29.23
N GLU A 339 7.71 -5.79 28.67
CA GLU A 339 7.67 -6.53 27.41
C GLU A 339 8.15 -5.67 26.24
N VAL A 340 7.70 -4.40 26.16
CA VAL A 340 8.20 -3.45 25.15
C VAL A 340 9.71 -3.28 25.25
N LEU A 341 10.23 -3.05 26.46
CA LEU A 341 11.66 -2.88 26.67
C LEU A 341 12.44 -4.16 26.33
N ALA A 342 11.95 -5.34 26.73
CA ALA A 342 12.60 -6.61 26.43
C ALA A 342 12.66 -6.89 24.92
N LEU A 343 11.56 -6.66 24.19
CA LEU A 343 11.45 -7.02 22.79
C LEU A 343 12.02 -5.97 21.82
N ALA A 344 12.05 -4.69 22.19
CA ALA A 344 12.52 -3.63 21.28
C ALA A 344 13.96 -3.17 21.52
N SER A 345 14.50 -3.30 22.74
CA SER A 345 15.81 -2.75 23.10
C SER A 345 16.94 -3.31 22.24
N GLU A 346 17.10 -4.63 22.21
CA GLU A 346 18.18 -5.30 21.48
C GLU A 346 18.06 -5.12 19.96
N PRO A 347 16.89 -5.33 19.32
CA PRO A 347 16.77 -5.12 17.87
C PRO A 347 17.09 -3.68 17.44
N MET A 348 16.63 -2.68 18.20
CA MET A 348 16.90 -1.28 17.88
C MET A 348 18.34 -0.88 18.17
N ALA A 349 19.00 -1.46 19.18
CA ALA A 349 20.41 -1.25 19.46
C ALA A 349 21.30 -1.89 18.39
N THR A 350 21.00 -3.13 17.98
CA THR A 350 21.72 -3.86 16.93
C THR A 350 21.65 -3.14 15.58
N ARG A 351 20.51 -2.49 15.27
CA ARG A 351 20.36 -1.63 14.07
C ARG A 351 20.98 -0.24 14.22
N ASN A 352 21.69 0.03 15.32
CA ASN A 352 22.30 1.32 15.64
C ASN A 352 21.28 2.48 15.66
N ILE A 353 20.02 2.19 16.02
CA ILE A 353 18.95 3.19 16.11
C ILE A 353 19.01 3.88 17.48
N ILE A 354 19.25 3.08 18.51
CA ILE A 354 19.45 3.52 19.89
C ILE A 354 20.77 2.98 20.42
N VAL A 355 21.21 3.51 21.55
CA VAL A 355 22.29 2.94 22.35
C VAL A 355 21.90 2.92 23.81
N ILE A 356 22.30 1.84 24.48
CA ILE A 356 22.03 1.58 25.89
C ILE A 356 23.37 1.56 26.61
N GLU A 357 23.65 2.58 27.41
CA GLU A 357 24.91 2.73 28.15
C GLU A 357 24.58 3.09 29.60
N ARG A 358 25.18 2.37 30.56
CA ARG A 358 25.00 2.62 32.00
C ARG A 358 23.52 2.72 32.41
N GLY A 359 22.67 1.84 31.86
CA GLY A 359 21.22 1.82 32.15
C GLY A 359 20.41 2.97 31.53
N ARG A 360 21.00 3.77 30.64
CA ARG A 360 20.32 4.86 29.93
C ARG A 360 20.17 4.56 28.45
N TYR A 361 19.00 4.89 27.93
CA TYR A 361 18.62 4.75 26.53
C TYR A 361 18.83 6.08 25.81
N ARG A 362 19.55 6.08 24.69
CA ARG A 362 19.85 7.28 23.89
C ARG A 362 19.56 7.03 22.43
N VAL A 363 18.95 8.00 21.76
CA VAL A 363 18.72 7.96 20.31
C VAL A 363 20.03 8.19 19.57
N ARG A 364 20.38 7.29 18.65
CA ARG A 364 21.49 7.49 17.69
C ARG A 364 20.97 7.92 16.31
N GLU A 365 19.92 7.31 15.80
CA GLU A 365 19.35 7.64 14.48
C GLU A 365 17.97 8.31 14.61
N ARG A 366 17.98 9.63 14.73
CA ARG A 366 16.77 10.45 14.94
C ARG A 366 15.72 10.33 13.83
N ASN A 367 16.13 10.02 12.60
CA ASN A 367 15.16 9.84 11.50
C ASN A 367 14.43 8.51 11.62
N VAL A 368 15.14 7.45 11.98
CA VAL A 368 14.59 6.09 12.12
C VAL A 368 13.69 6.01 13.36
N ILE A 369 14.13 6.54 14.52
CA ILE A 369 13.27 6.58 15.71
C ILE A 369 11.96 7.32 15.42
N ARG A 370 12.02 8.43 14.68
CA ARG A 370 10.84 9.23 14.36
C ARG A 370 9.93 8.53 13.35
N TYR A 371 10.51 7.75 12.44
CA TYR A 371 9.75 6.92 11.50
C TYR A 371 8.88 5.90 12.26
N TYR A 372 9.48 5.13 13.19
CA TYR A 372 8.73 4.15 13.98
C TYR A 372 7.74 4.81 14.95
N ALA A 373 8.12 5.92 15.61
CA ALA A 373 7.20 6.65 16.49
C ALA A 373 5.92 7.11 15.77
N ARG A 374 6.06 7.47 14.49
CA ARG A 374 4.98 7.99 13.66
C ARG A 374 4.04 6.92 13.11
N SER A 375 4.46 5.65 13.11
CA SER A 375 3.62 4.57 12.61
C SER A 375 2.36 4.35 13.44
N ILE A 376 2.36 4.82 14.68
CA ILE A 376 1.23 4.75 15.61
C ILE A 376 0.65 6.13 15.97
N ALA A 377 1.12 7.21 15.35
CA ALA A 377 0.70 8.56 15.73
C ALA A 377 -0.81 8.81 15.53
N HIS A 378 -1.42 8.17 14.54
CA HIS A 378 -2.87 8.23 14.29
C HIS A 378 -3.72 7.58 15.40
N LEU A 379 -3.11 6.76 16.27
CA LEU A 379 -3.75 6.13 17.42
C LEU A 379 -3.50 6.88 18.74
N LEU A 380 -2.51 7.80 18.75
CA LEU A 380 -2.12 8.57 19.93
C LEU A 380 -2.75 9.97 19.98
N THR A 381 -3.34 10.41 18.87
CA THR A 381 -4.05 11.68 18.82
C THR A 381 -5.54 11.37 18.95
N PRO A 382 -6.28 11.98 19.89
CA PRO A 382 -7.73 11.87 19.92
C PRO A 382 -8.27 12.26 18.55
N SER A 383 -9.11 11.41 17.96
CA SER A 383 -9.81 11.78 16.73
C SER A 383 -10.64 13.02 17.08
N THR A 384 -10.25 14.20 16.59
CA THR A 384 -11.14 15.36 16.55
C THR A 384 -12.24 15.06 15.54
N ALA A 385 -13.15 14.16 15.92
CA ALA A 385 -14.43 14.00 15.28
C ALA A 385 -15.32 15.13 15.81
N THR A 386 -15.21 16.30 15.21
CA THR A 386 -16.30 17.27 15.25
C THR A 386 -17.42 16.75 14.34
N HIS A 387 -18.61 16.69 14.95
CA HIS A 387 -19.91 16.28 14.43
C HIS A 387 -20.26 16.80 13.04
#